data_AF-A0A3B8ITE3-F1
#
_entry.id   AF-A0A3B8ITE3-F1
#
_cell.length_a   1.000
_cell.length_b   1.000
_cell.length_c   1.000
_cell.angle_alpha   90.00
_cell.angle_beta   90.00
_cell.angle_gamma   90.00
#
_symmetry.space_group_name_H-M   'P 1'
#
loop_
_entity.id
_entity.type
_entity.pdbx_description
1 polymer ?
#
loop_
_entity_poly.entity_id
_entity_poly.type
_entity_poly.pdbx_seq_one_letter_code
_entity_poly.pdbx_strand_id
1 'polypeptide(L)'
;MGIFLGTVLLLVFVVIELVIIRYHLKEPIPWREVVVNLNSGHILMWIGRGIEIVAYHFVLTYFSFGWVAAWPIWLQWVFAVLAWDFCFYWLHRMHHKFPFLWGVHEVHHQGEHFSLSLGIRNSWYSSITSIPFFVPLAILGMPLEQFIVVGSVHYFIQFYNHNRIVNKSGWLEYIMITPSHHRVHHGTNPEYRDKNCGGTFVFWDKLFGTFQAEMEEVPVEYGLHKPVASENPFWVNTLPFLKLYFKKSAKKADHVRPPRWPIADLWVGLGGILMFCLLLAYILWEHTWSGTPKIILFALVFFGTFANGGLAEGRRWGWVAWLLTTLVLTPWFYLAFVPSHLLFGVVTLVGVLHGLLVLGQWRKAAIGAQ
;
A
#
# COMPACT_ATOMS: atom_id res chain seq x y z
N MET A 1 -17.38 8.06 7.97
CA MET A 1 -16.92 7.67 9.32
C MET A 1 -16.18 6.33 9.33
N GLY A 2 -16.75 5.24 8.78
CA GLY A 2 -16.15 3.89 8.85
C GLY A 2 -14.74 3.76 8.25
N ILE A 3 -14.53 4.29 7.04
CA ILE A 3 -13.21 4.28 6.38
C ILE A 3 -12.15 5.00 7.21
N PHE A 4 -12.46 6.21 7.68
CA PHE A 4 -11.55 7.00 8.51
C PHE A 4 -11.14 6.23 9.77
N LEU A 5 -12.10 5.64 10.48
CA LEU A 5 -11.81 4.86 11.69
C LEU A 5 -10.94 3.64 11.39
N GLY A 6 -11.23 2.91 10.31
CA GLY A 6 -10.42 1.77 9.85
C GLY A 6 -8.97 2.19 9.58
N THR A 7 -8.76 3.27 8.83
CA THR A 7 -7.42 3.78 8.53
C THR A 7 -6.68 4.24 9.80
N VAL A 8 -7.35 4.92 10.73
CA VAL A 8 -6.76 5.33 12.01
C VAL A 8 -6.35 4.11 12.84
N LEU A 9 -7.19 3.07 12.93
CA LEU A 9 -6.86 1.85 13.65
C LEU A 9 -5.66 1.12 13.05
N LEU A 10 -5.57 1.02 11.72
CA LEU A 10 -4.41 0.45 11.03
C LEU A 10 -3.12 1.20 11.41
N LEU A 11 -3.16 2.54 11.39
CA LEU A 11 -2.00 3.34 11.80
C LEU A 11 -1.63 3.12 13.27
N VAL A 12 -2.61 3.07 14.16
CA VAL A 12 -2.36 2.82 15.59
C VAL A 12 -1.66 1.48 15.76
N PHE A 13 -2.10 0.43 15.07
CA PHE A 13 -1.44 -0.88 15.11
C PHE A 13 -0.04 -0.87 14.52
N VAL A 14 0.19 -0.17 13.41
CA VAL A 14 1.55 0.02 12.86
C VAL A 14 2.45 0.72 13.88
N VAL A 15 1.99 1.80 14.51
CA VAL A 15 2.78 2.53 15.52
C VAL A 15 3.08 1.64 16.72
N ILE A 16 2.10 0.89 17.22
CA ILE A 16 2.30 -0.07 18.32
C ILE A 16 3.35 -1.11 17.93
N GLU A 17 3.28 -1.69 16.74
CA GLU A 17 4.27 -2.66 16.28
C GLU A 17 5.66 -2.04 16.18
N LEU A 18 5.79 -0.83 15.63
CA LEU A 18 7.08 -0.12 15.55
C LEU A 18 7.68 0.16 16.93
N VAL A 19 6.85 0.51 17.92
CA VAL A 19 7.29 0.68 19.32
C VAL A 19 7.78 -0.65 19.89
N ILE A 20 7.08 -1.75 19.64
CA ILE A 20 7.50 -3.09 20.09
C ILE A 20 8.82 -3.49 19.41
N ILE A 21 8.95 -3.32 18.09
CA ILE A 21 10.18 -3.57 17.34
C ILE A 21 11.35 -2.80 17.94
N ARG A 22 11.18 -1.50 18.21
CA ARG A 22 12.27 -0.64 18.70
C ARG A 22 12.70 -0.93 20.14
N TYR A 23 11.74 -1.17 21.03
CA TYR A 23 11.99 -1.22 22.47
C TYR A 23 12.03 -2.64 23.04
N HIS A 24 11.28 -3.58 22.46
CA HIS A 24 11.26 -4.99 22.91
C HIS A 24 12.15 -5.88 22.04
N LEU A 25 12.04 -5.79 20.71
CA LEU A 25 12.89 -6.57 19.80
C LEU A 25 14.29 -5.95 19.61
N LYS A 26 14.47 -4.67 20.00
CA LYS A 26 15.72 -3.90 19.89
C LYS A 26 16.24 -3.78 18.45
N GLU A 27 15.34 -3.85 17.46
CA GLU A 27 15.64 -3.68 16.05
C GLU A 27 15.49 -2.20 15.64
N PRO A 28 16.29 -1.70 14.69
CA PRO A 28 16.09 -0.35 14.14
C PRO A 28 14.79 -0.29 13.34
N ILE A 29 14.11 0.87 13.39
CA ILE A 29 12.90 1.09 12.57
C ILE A 29 13.33 1.50 11.15
N PRO A 30 12.89 0.79 10.10
CA PRO A 30 13.18 1.15 8.71
C PRO A 30 12.25 2.28 8.24
N TRP A 31 12.45 3.50 8.75
CA TRP A 31 11.54 4.64 8.52
C TRP A 31 11.27 4.93 7.05
N ARG A 32 12.29 4.79 6.19
CA ARG A 32 12.14 4.95 4.74
C ARG A 32 11.14 3.96 4.16
N GLU A 33 11.28 2.68 4.52
CA GLU A 33 10.38 1.63 4.05
C GLU A 33 8.97 1.82 4.61
N VAL A 34 8.82 2.13 5.91
CA VAL A 34 7.52 2.44 6.52
C VAL A 34 6.81 3.58 5.78
N VAL A 35 7.54 4.65 5.45
CA VAL A 35 7.01 5.78 4.68
C VAL A 35 6.59 5.35 3.29
N VAL A 36 7.43 4.60 2.59
CA VAL A 36 7.08 4.10 1.25
C VAL A 36 5.88 3.16 1.33
N ASN A 37 5.78 2.31 2.34
CA ASN A 37 4.66 1.40 2.53
C ASN A 37 3.35 2.18 2.75
N LEU A 38 3.37 3.18 3.63
CA LEU A 38 2.23 4.05 3.87
C LEU A 38 1.90 4.97 2.68
N ASN A 39 2.87 5.36 1.87
CA ASN A 39 2.64 6.32 0.78
C ASN A 39 2.48 5.68 -0.61
N SER A 40 2.96 4.45 -0.80
CA SER A 40 2.82 3.70 -2.06
C SER A 40 1.37 3.31 -2.31
N GLY A 41 0.60 3.01 -1.26
CA GLY A 41 -0.77 2.54 -1.41
C GLY A 41 -1.83 3.64 -1.59
N HIS A 42 -1.70 4.83 -1.02
CA HIS A 42 -2.93 5.51 -0.57
C HIS A 42 -3.66 6.46 -1.53
N ILE A 43 -3.23 6.65 -2.77
CA ILE A 43 -3.93 7.61 -3.67
C ILE A 43 -4.35 6.95 -4.97
N LEU A 44 -3.42 6.27 -5.65
CA LEU A 44 -3.74 5.55 -6.87
C LEU A 44 -4.48 4.23 -6.61
N MET A 45 -4.29 3.58 -5.46
CA MET A 45 -5.12 2.44 -5.08
C MET A 45 -6.58 2.84 -4.87
N TRP A 46 -6.87 4.04 -4.37
CA TRP A 46 -8.26 4.49 -4.18
C TRP A 46 -8.95 4.73 -5.51
N ILE A 47 -8.24 5.35 -6.46
CA ILE A 47 -8.72 5.47 -7.84
C ILE A 47 -8.93 4.07 -8.44
N GLY A 48 -7.94 3.18 -8.35
CA GLY A 48 -8.01 1.82 -8.88
C GLY A 48 -9.15 1.00 -8.27
N ARG A 49 -9.34 1.08 -6.95
CA ARG A 49 -10.41 0.41 -6.21
C ARG A 49 -11.78 0.99 -6.57
N GLY A 50 -11.87 2.30 -6.77
CA GLY A 50 -13.07 2.94 -7.30
C GLY A 50 -13.43 2.42 -8.68
N ILE A 51 -12.45 2.32 -9.60
CA ILE A 51 -12.64 1.74 -10.94
C ILE A 51 -13.10 0.28 -10.84
N GLU A 52 -12.48 -0.53 -9.98
CA GLU A 52 -12.85 -1.93 -9.77
C GLU A 52 -14.29 -2.08 -9.28
N ILE A 53 -14.69 -1.29 -8.27
CA ILE A 53 -16.06 -1.30 -7.72
C ILE A 53 -17.07 -0.84 -8.78
N VAL A 54 -16.76 0.20 -9.55
CA VAL A 54 -17.62 0.69 -10.64
C VAL A 54 -17.75 -0.35 -11.74
N ALA A 55 -16.64 -0.99 -12.15
CA ALA A 55 -16.65 -2.04 -13.14
C ALA A 55 -17.46 -3.26 -12.67
N TYR A 56 -17.28 -3.67 -11.42
CA TYR A 56 -18.05 -4.76 -10.80
C TYR A 56 -19.55 -4.43 -10.78
N HIS A 57 -19.91 -3.23 -10.32
CA HIS A 57 -21.30 -2.77 -10.26
C HIS A 57 -21.94 -2.69 -11.65
N PHE A 58 -21.19 -2.21 -12.65
CA PHE A 58 -21.63 -2.16 -14.04
C PHE A 58 -21.94 -3.56 -14.56
N VAL A 59 -21.03 -4.52 -14.38
CA VAL A 59 -21.27 -5.91 -14.78
C VAL A 59 -22.47 -6.50 -14.04
N LEU A 60 -22.56 -6.29 -12.72
CA LEU A 60 -23.66 -6.77 -11.90
C LEU A 60 -25.01 -6.22 -12.36
N THR A 61 -25.05 -4.97 -12.81
CA THR A 61 -26.31 -4.29 -13.21
C THR A 61 -26.78 -4.73 -14.60
N TYR A 62 -25.85 -4.87 -15.56
CA TYR A 62 -26.22 -5.05 -16.97
C TYR A 62 -26.02 -6.48 -17.51
N PHE A 63 -25.20 -7.31 -16.84
CA PHE A 63 -24.79 -8.62 -17.36
C PHE A 63 -24.99 -9.77 -16.35
N SER A 64 -25.49 -9.49 -15.16
CA SER A 64 -25.75 -10.50 -14.13
C SER A 64 -26.90 -11.43 -14.51
N PHE A 65 -26.72 -12.73 -14.24
CA PHE A 65 -27.80 -13.71 -14.30
C PHE A 65 -28.68 -13.72 -13.04
N GLY A 66 -28.26 -13.04 -11.96
CA GLY A 66 -29.01 -12.94 -10.71
C GLY A 66 -29.14 -14.24 -9.91
N TRP A 67 -28.37 -15.28 -10.26
CA TRP A 67 -28.50 -16.61 -9.64
C TRP A 67 -28.22 -16.57 -8.14
N VAL A 68 -27.09 -15.98 -7.73
CA VAL A 68 -26.71 -15.88 -6.32
C VAL A 68 -27.69 -14.98 -5.58
N ALA A 69 -28.13 -13.87 -6.17
CA ALA A 69 -29.09 -12.96 -5.56
C ALA A 69 -30.44 -13.61 -5.24
N ALA A 70 -30.82 -14.69 -5.94
CA ALA A 70 -32.04 -15.44 -5.70
C ALA A 70 -31.92 -16.50 -4.57
N TRP A 71 -30.72 -16.78 -4.07
CA TRP A 71 -30.50 -17.76 -3.00
C TRP A 71 -30.93 -17.24 -1.63
N PRO A 72 -31.17 -18.13 -0.64
CA PRO A 72 -31.30 -17.71 0.75
C PRO A 72 -30.08 -16.90 1.21
N ILE A 73 -30.31 -15.81 1.96
CA ILE A 73 -29.27 -14.84 2.32
C ILE A 73 -28.02 -15.46 2.95
N TRP A 74 -28.18 -16.48 3.82
CA TRP A 74 -27.05 -17.14 4.46
C TRP A 74 -26.17 -17.89 3.45
N LEU A 75 -26.77 -18.49 2.41
CA LEU A 75 -26.03 -19.19 1.36
C LEU A 75 -25.30 -18.21 0.45
N GLN A 76 -25.87 -17.02 0.22
CA GLN A 76 -25.17 -15.94 -0.48
C GLN A 76 -23.88 -15.55 0.24
N TRP A 77 -23.92 -15.39 1.57
CA TRP A 77 -22.73 -15.05 2.36
C TRP A 77 -21.69 -16.17 2.39
N VAL A 78 -22.13 -17.43 2.53
CA VAL A 78 -21.21 -18.59 2.45
C VAL A 78 -20.52 -18.63 1.09
N PHE A 79 -21.29 -18.47 0.01
CA PHE A 79 -20.75 -18.38 -1.34
C PHE A 79 -19.80 -17.20 -1.49
N ALA A 80 -20.20 -16.01 -1.04
CA ALA A 80 -19.40 -14.79 -1.12
C ALA A 80 -18.03 -14.97 -0.47
N VAL A 81 -17.97 -15.51 0.75
CA VAL A 81 -16.71 -15.75 1.46
C VAL A 81 -15.81 -16.73 0.71
N LEU A 82 -16.35 -17.88 0.28
CA LEU A 82 -15.56 -18.93 -0.36
C LEU A 82 -15.14 -18.56 -1.79
N ALA A 83 -16.06 -18.04 -2.59
CA ALA A 83 -15.82 -17.70 -3.99
C ALA A 83 -14.93 -16.46 -4.15
N TRP A 84 -15.08 -15.46 -3.27
CA TRP A 84 -14.19 -14.30 -3.26
C TRP A 84 -12.76 -14.72 -2.91
N ASP A 85 -12.56 -15.53 -1.86
CA ASP A 85 -11.23 -16.00 -1.47
C ASP A 85 -10.60 -16.91 -2.52
N PHE A 86 -11.42 -17.70 -3.23
CA PHE A 86 -11.00 -18.47 -4.39
C PHE A 86 -10.52 -17.60 -5.55
N CYS A 87 -11.29 -16.55 -5.90
CA CYS A 87 -10.89 -15.57 -6.92
C CYS A 87 -9.58 -14.90 -6.54
N PHE A 88 -9.40 -14.52 -5.26
CA PHE A 88 -8.16 -13.96 -4.77
C PHE A 88 -6.99 -14.95 -4.88
N TYR A 89 -7.18 -16.21 -4.49
CA TYR A 89 -6.13 -17.24 -4.62
C TYR A 89 -5.59 -17.32 -6.05
N TRP A 90 -6.48 -17.35 -7.05
CA TRP A 90 -6.07 -17.39 -8.44
C TRP A 90 -5.46 -16.09 -8.94
N LEU A 91 -6.02 -14.93 -8.55
CA LEU A 91 -5.41 -13.63 -8.82
C LEU A 91 -3.96 -13.62 -8.33
N HIS A 92 -3.76 -13.97 -7.07
CA HIS A 92 -2.48 -13.92 -6.39
C HIS A 92 -1.48 -14.90 -6.99
N ARG A 93 -1.91 -16.14 -7.23
CA ARG A 93 -1.07 -17.14 -7.92
C ARG A 93 -0.68 -16.68 -9.32
N MET A 94 -1.59 -16.05 -10.07
CA MET A 94 -1.27 -15.55 -11.42
C MET A 94 -0.37 -14.32 -11.40
N HIS A 95 -0.44 -13.48 -10.36
CA HIS A 95 0.56 -12.45 -10.08
C HIS A 95 1.97 -13.00 -9.91
N HIS A 96 2.14 -14.20 -9.34
CA HIS A 96 3.46 -14.84 -9.25
C HIS A 96 3.89 -15.58 -10.53
N LYS A 97 2.95 -15.95 -11.41
CA LYS A 97 3.26 -16.77 -12.61
C LYS A 97 3.48 -15.98 -13.89
N PHE A 98 2.81 -14.86 -14.08
CA PHE A 98 2.92 -14.10 -15.33
C PHE A 98 3.79 -12.85 -15.16
N PRO A 99 4.83 -12.64 -15.98
CA PRO A 99 5.77 -11.51 -15.79
C PRO A 99 5.12 -10.13 -15.69
N PHE A 100 4.07 -9.87 -16.48
CA PHE A 100 3.33 -8.61 -16.39
C PHE A 100 2.61 -8.44 -15.04
N LEU A 101 1.93 -9.48 -14.59
CA LEU A 101 1.20 -9.49 -13.32
C LEU A 101 2.19 -9.50 -12.14
N TRP A 102 3.34 -10.14 -12.28
CA TRP A 102 4.45 -10.02 -11.35
C TRP A 102 4.96 -8.58 -11.27
N GLY A 103 5.06 -7.86 -12.38
CA GLY A 103 5.43 -6.45 -12.35
C GLY A 103 4.48 -5.56 -11.52
N VAL A 104 3.22 -5.96 -11.36
CA VAL A 104 2.26 -5.32 -10.44
C VAL A 104 2.56 -5.76 -9.00
N HIS A 105 2.70 -7.05 -8.77
CA HIS A 105 2.75 -7.60 -7.43
C HIS A 105 4.15 -7.54 -6.78
N GLU A 106 5.23 -7.45 -7.55
CA GLU A 106 6.59 -7.32 -7.02
C GLU A 106 6.75 -6.04 -6.20
N VAL A 107 5.94 -5.01 -6.46
CA VAL A 107 5.86 -3.81 -5.62
C VAL A 107 5.59 -4.19 -4.17
N HIS A 108 4.71 -5.16 -3.92
CA HIS A 108 4.42 -5.67 -2.58
C HIS A 108 5.62 -6.40 -1.97
N HIS A 109 6.28 -7.27 -2.74
CA HIS A 109 7.45 -8.05 -2.33
C HIS A 109 8.77 -7.27 -2.24
N GLN A 110 8.79 -5.99 -2.63
CA GLN A 110 9.99 -5.15 -2.53
C GLN A 110 10.43 -4.83 -1.10
N GLY A 111 9.56 -5.02 -0.10
CA GLY A 111 9.90 -4.75 1.29
C GLY A 111 10.94 -5.72 1.82
N GLU A 112 12.00 -5.20 2.43
CA GLU A 112 13.05 -6.00 3.06
C GLU A 112 12.73 -6.25 4.55
N HIS A 113 11.79 -5.48 5.12
CA HIS A 113 11.41 -5.57 6.53
C HIS A 113 9.95 -5.99 6.69
N PHE A 114 9.75 -7.27 7.00
CA PHE A 114 8.42 -7.83 7.23
C PHE A 114 7.76 -7.23 8.48
N SER A 115 6.69 -6.45 8.29
CA SER A 115 5.97 -5.70 9.34
C SER A 115 4.56 -5.35 8.88
N LEU A 116 3.68 -4.90 9.78
CA LEU A 116 2.29 -4.53 9.48
C LEU A 116 2.22 -3.44 8.41
N SER A 117 3.23 -2.56 8.39
CA SER A 117 3.33 -1.54 7.36
C SER A 117 3.47 -2.16 5.96
N LEU A 118 4.19 -3.28 5.81
CA LEU A 118 4.36 -3.98 4.54
C LEU A 118 3.02 -4.47 3.97
N GLY A 119 2.07 -4.87 4.82
CA GLY A 119 0.72 -5.26 4.40
C GLY A 119 -0.08 -4.13 3.74
N ILE A 120 0.33 -2.87 3.95
CA ILE A 120 -0.27 -1.69 3.33
C ILE A 120 0.36 -1.39 1.96
N ARG A 121 1.61 -1.84 1.74
CA ARG A 121 2.35 -1.62 0.51
C ARG A 121 1.71 -2.38 -0.64
N ASN A 122 1.12 -1.66 -1.59
CA ASN A 122 0.49 -2.24 -2.76
C ASN A 122 0.80 -1.43 -4.02
N SER A 123 0.77 -2.11 -5.17
CA SER A 123 0.87 -1.41 -6.44
C SER A 123 -0.40 -0.62 -6.75
N TRP A 124 -0.21 0.48 -7.45
CA TRP A 124 -1.28 1.29 -8.03
C TRP A 124 -2.17 0.53 -9.01
N TYR A 125 -1.63 -0.52 -9.62
CA TYR A 125 -2.31 -1.29 -10.65
C TYR A 125 -3.01 -2.53 -10.09
N SER A 126 -2.84 -2.85 -8.79
CA SER A 126 -3.37 -4.07 -8.17
C SER A 126 -4.87 -4.24 -8.43
N SER A 127 -5.68 -3.21 -8.11
CA SER A 127 -7.14 -3.24 -8.30
C SER A 127 -7.59 -3.27 -9.76
N ILE A 128 -6.77 -2.80 -10.70
CA ILE A 128 -7.10 -2.87 -12.13
C ILE A 128 -6.91 -4.32 -12.62
N THR A 129 -5.83 -4.96 -12.19
CA THR A 129 -5.53 -6.35 -12.56
C THR A 129 -6.40 -7.39 -11.86
N SER A 130 -7.12 -7.02 -10.79
CA SER A 130 -8.06 -7.91 -10.11
C SER A 130 -9.41 -8.03 -10.82
N ILE A 131 -9.80 -7.03 -11.62
CA ILE A 131 -11.13 -6.98 -12.29
C ILE A 131 -11.45 -8.28 -13.02
N PRO A 132 -10.59 -8.86 -13.89
CA PRO A 132 -10.92 -10.08 -14.62
C PRO A 132 -11.22 -11.29 -13.72
N PHE A 133 -10.65 -11.32 -12.52
CA PHE A 133 -10.81 -12.43 -11.58
C PHE A 133 -12.11 -12.33 -10.77
N PHE A 134 -12.59 -11.11 -10.53
CA PHE A 134 -13.82 -10.88 -9.75
C PHE A 134 -15.08 -10.64 -10.59
N VAL A 135 -14.94 -10.25 -11.87
CA VAL A 135 -16.07 -10.13 -12.82
C VAL A 135 -16.97 -11.36 -12.87
N PRO A 136 -16.47 -12.61 -12.83
CA PRO A 136 -17.33 -13.79 -12.78
C PRO A 136 -18.32 -13.78 -11.61
N LEU A 137 -17.93 -13.25 -10.43
CA LEU A 137 -18.85 -13.15 -9.29
C LEU A 137 -20.00 -12.17 -9.56
N ALA A 138 -19.72 -11.06 -10.24
CA ALA A 138 -20.75 -10.10 -10.66
C ALA A 138 -21.71 -10.73 -11.68
N ILE A 139 -21.19 -11.51 -12.64
CA ILE A 139 -22.01 -12.24 -13.63
C ILE A 139 -22.93 -13.26 -12.94
N LEU A 140 -22.43 -13.96 -11.91
CA LEU A 140 -23.24 -14.89 -11.10
C LEU A 140 -24.29 -14.18 -10.23
N GLY A 141 -24.23 -12.85 -10.12
CA GLY A 141 -25.17 -12.04 -9.37
C GLY A 141 -24.87 -11.94 -7.88
N MET A 142 -23.60 -12.04 -7.48
CA MET A 142 -23.20 -11.75 -6.10
C MET A 142 -23.43 -10.25 -5.79
N PRO A 143 -24.22 -9.90 -4.76
CA PRO A 143 -24.49 -8.52 -4.40
C PRO A 143 -23.22 -7.69 -4.15
N LEU A 144 -23.22 -6.44 -4.64
CA LEU A 144 -22.09 -5.52 -4.50
C LEU A 144 -21.67 -5.30 -3.04
N GLU A 145 -22.63 -5.24 -2.13
CA GLU A 145 -22.35 -5.09 -0.69
C GLU A 145 -21.52 -6.26 -0.16
N GLN A 146 -21.88 -7.49 -0.52
CA GLN A 146 -21.13 -8.70 -0.11
C GLN A 146 -19.70 -8.66 -0.69
N PHE A 147 -19.53 -8.22 -1.94
CA PHE A 147 -18.21 -8.04 -2.55
C PHE A 147 -17.33 -7.05 -1.81
N ILE A 148 -17.90 -5.92 -1.38
CA ILE A 148 -17.17 -4.90 -0.62
C ILE A 148 -16.85 -5.38 0.80
N VAL A 149 -17.81 -5.99 1.49
CA VAL A 149 -17.65 -6.46 2.87
C VAL A 149 -16.63 -7.59 2.95
N VAL A 150 -16.78 -8.64 2.14
CA VAL A 150 -15.85 -9.79 2.14
C VAL A 150 -14.45 -9.34 1.77
N GLY A 151 -14.30 -8.49 0.75
CA GLY A 151 -13.00 -7.93 0.40
C GLY A 151 -12.37 -7.11 1.53
N SER A 152 -13.17 -6.32 2.25
CA SER A 152 -12.67 -5.54 3.40
C SER A 152 -12.19 -6.44 4.55
N VAL A 153 -12.92 -7.51 4.84
CA VAL A 153 -12.52 -8.52 5.83
C VAL A 153 -11.23 -9.21 5.40
N HIS A 154 -11.13 -9.61 4.14
CA HIS A 154 -9.91 -10.20 3.59
C HIS A 154 -8.69 -9.27 3.74
N TYR A 155 -8.81 -7.99 3.38
CA TYR A 155 -7.69 -7.05 3.52
C TYR A 155 -7.30 -6.82 4.99
N PHE A 156 -8.25 -6.89 5.92
CA PHE A 156 -7.94 -6.86 7.35
C PHE A 156 -7.17 -8.10 7.81
N ILE A 157 -7.53 -9.29 7.29
CA ILE A 157 -6.78 -10.53 7.54
C ILE A 157 -5.39 -10.44 6.92
N GLN A 158 -5.26 -9.94 5.69
CA GLN A 158 -3.97 -9.70 5.03
C GLN A 158 -3.09 -8.73 5.83
N PHE A 159 -3.66 -7.68 6.42
CA PHE A 159 -2.93 -6.80 7.33
C PHE A 159 -2.37 -7.58 8.52
N TYR A 160 -3.17 -8.42 9.18
CA TYR A 160 -2.69 -9.31 10.25
C TYR A 160 -1.61 -10.29 9.76
N ASN A 161 -1.70 -10.81 8.53
CA ASN A 161 -0.72 -11.73 7.97
C ASN A 161 0.67 -11.10 7.83
N HIS A 162 0.77 -9.77 7.77
CA HIS A 162 2.04 -9.05 7.70
C HIS A 162 2.55 -8.67 9.08
N ASN A 163 2.59 -9.59 10.04
CA ASN A 163 2.96 -9.24 11.42
C ASN A 163 4.39 -9.71 11.75
N ARG A 164 5.22 -8.81 12.28
CA ARG A 164 6.60 -9.11 12.72
C ARG A 164 6.67 -9.84 14.06
N ILE A 165 5.72 -9.55 14.94
CA ILE A 165 5.70 -9.97 16.35
C ILE A 165 5.18 -11.41 16.49
N VAL A 166 4.16 -11.78 15.73
CA VAL A 166 3.52 -13.08 15.82
C VAL A 166 4.35 -14.10 15.05
N ASN A 167 5.01 -15.01 15.79
CA ASN A 167 5.74 -16.11 15.20
C ASN A 167 4.78 -17.17 14.64
N LYS A 168 4.17 -18.01 15.49
CA LYS A 168 3.16 -19.00 15.08
C LYS A 168 1.79 -18.64 15.65
N SER A 169 0.73 -18.99 14.91
CA SER A 169 -0.67 -18.73 15.30
C SER A 169 -1.40 -19.99 15.78
N GLY A 170 -0.66 -21.10 15.99
CA GLY A 170 -1.18 -22.33 16.56
C GLY A 170 -2.26 -22.97 15.67
N TRP A 171 -3.42 -23.30 16.25
CA TRP A 171 -4.49 -24.00 15.54
C TRP A 171 -5.07 -23.22 14.34
N LEU A 172 -4.94 -21.88 14.34
CA LEU A 172 -5.38 -21.05 13.22
C LEU A 172 -4.65 -21.40 11.92
N GLU A 173 -3.41 -21.89 12.00
CA GLU A 173 -2.60 -22.24 10.84
C GLU A 173 -3.18 -23.40 10.02
N TYR A 174 -4.08 -24.19 10.61
CA TYR A 174 -4.72 -25.29 9.88
C TYR A 174 -5.89 -24.81 9.01
N ILE A 175 -6.44 -23.62 9.27
CA ILE A 175 -7.69 -23.12 8.68
C ILE A 175 -7.45 -21.85 7.87
N MET A 176 -6.67 -20.91 8.39
CA MET A 176 -6.42 -19.61 7.78
C MET A 176 -4.94 -19.40 7.44
N ILE A 177 -4.70 -18.48 6.50
CA ILE A 177 -3.38 -17.90 6.29
C ILE A 177 -3.01 -17.08 7.53
N THR A 178 -1.75 -17.15 7.94
CA THR A 178 -1.22 -16.56 9.17
C THR A 178 0.12 -15.89 8.87
N PRO A 179 0.70 -15.14 9.82
CA PRO A 179 2.03 -14.56 9.66
C PRO A 179 3.11 -15.56 9.23
N SER A 180 3.12 -16.78 9.77
CA SER A 180 4.08 -17.81 9.37
C SER A 180 3.94 -18.20 7.90
N HIS A 181 2.72 -18.48 7.44
CA HIS A 181 2.47 -18.80 6.03
C HIS A 181 2.85 -17.64 5.10
N HIS A 182 2.57 -16.41 5.54
CA HIS A 182 2.79 -15.24 4.70
C HIS A 182 4.25 -14.78 4.70
N ARG A 183 5.03 -15.04 5.74
CA ARG A 183 6.50 -14.91 5.68
C ARG A 183 7.08 -15.81 4.60
N VAL A 184 6.69 -17.09 4.57
CA VAL A 184 7.07 -18.02 3.49
C VAL A 184 6.67 -17.46 2.13
N HIS A 185 5.46 -16.94 1.99
CA HIS A 185 5.03 -16.33 0.73
C HIS A 185 5.97 -15.19 0.26
N HIS A 186 6.43 -14.35 1.19
CA HIS A 186 7.38 -13.28 0.91
C HIS A 186 8.84 -13.73 0.78
N GLY A 187 9.12 -15.01 1.03
CA GLY A 187 10.46 -15.57 0.92
C GLY A 187 10.96 -15.63 -0.53
N THR A 188 12.15 -15.09 -0.75
CA THR A 188 12.84 -15.13 -2.04
C THR A 188 13.70 -16.37 -2.22
N ASN A 189 14.07 -17.04 -1.14
CA ASN A 189 14.87 -18.25 -1.16
C ASN A 189 14.14 -19.41 -1.90
N PRO A 190 14.88 -20.34 -2.51
CA PRO A 190 14.32 -21.36 -3.41
C PRO A 190 13.22 -22.24 -2.79
N GLU A 191 13.28 -22.47 -1.50
CA GLU A 191 12.34 -23.31 -0.75
C GLU A 191 10.95 -22.66 -0.62
N TYR A 192 10.91 -21.33 -0.63
CA TYR A 192 9.72 -20.53 -0.37
C TYR A 192 9.14 -19.83 -1.60
N ARG A 193 9.86 -19.87 -2.73
CA ARG A 193 9.43 -19.23 -3.98
C ARG A 193 8.12 -19.79 -4.53
N ASP A 194 7.23 -18.89 -4.94
CA ASP A 194 5.89 -19.19 -5.50
C ASP A 194 5.02 -20.06 -4.58
N LYS A 195 5.15 -19.91 -3.25
CA LYS A 195 4.37 -20.64 -2.25
C LYS A 195 3.31 -19.77 -1.58
N ASN A 196 2.33 -20.44 -0.96
CA ASN A 196 1.32 -19.84 -0.09
C ASN A 196 0.60 -18.63 -0.70
N CYS A 197 -0.10 -18.84 -1.83
CA CYS A 197 -0.86 -17.80 -2.53
C CYS A 197 -2.25 -17.56 -1.91
N GLY A 198 -2.64 -18.30 -0.88
CA GLY A 198 -3.90 -18.13 -0.18
C GLY A 198 -4.09 -16.74 0.39
N GLY A 199 -5.35 -16.33 0.44
CA GLY A 199 -5.79 -15.05 0.97
C GLY A 199 -6.16 -15.13 2.44
N THR A 200 -7.32 -15.73 2.66
CA THR A 200 -7.91 -15.96 3.97
C THR A 200 -7.68 -17.39 4.41
N PHE A 201 -8.00 -18.35 3.54
CA PHE A 201 -7.99 -19.76 3.89
C PHE A 201 -6.78 -20.51 3.33
N VAL A 202 -6.16 -21.33 4.18
CA VAL A 202 -4.98 -22.13 3.80
C VAL A 202 -5.33 -23.33 2.92
N PHE A 203 -6.59 -23.76 2.91
CA PHE A 203 -6.98 -24.97 2.20
C PHE A 203 -6.84 -24.83 0.68
N TRP A 204 -6.89 -23.61 0.11
CA TRP A 204 -6.62 -23.41 -1.31
C TRP A 204 -5.18 -23.77 -1.68
N ASP A 205 -4.21 -23.38 -0.83
CA ASP A 205 -2.82 -23.73 -1.03
C ASP A 205 -2.58 -25.25 -0.95
N LYS A 206 -3.27 -25.92 -0.01
CA LYS A 206 -3.20 -27.38 0.13
C LYS A 206 -3.85 -28.08 -1.06
N LEU A 207 -5.01 -27.61 -1.50
CA LEU A 207 -5.75 -28.19 -2.62
C LEU A 207 -4.99 -28.06 -3.95
N PHE A 208 -4.36 -26.91 -4.17
CA PHE A 208 -3.71 -26.59 -5.45
C PHE A 208 -2.18 -26.70 -5.42
N GLY A 209 -1.63 -27.29 -4.36
CA GLY A 209 -0.22 -27.68 -4.25
C GLY A 209 0.79 -26.53 -4.09
N THR A 210 0.35 -25.38 -3.58
CA THR A 210 1.23 -24.22 -3.29
C THR A 210 1.60 -24.10 -1.82
N PHE A 211 1.05 -24.95 -0.94
CA PHE A 211 1.36 -24.92 0.49
C PHE A 211 2.82 -25.25 0.79
N GLN A 212 3.44 -24.45 1.65
CA GLN A 212 4.77 -24.66 2.23
C GLN A 212 4.75 -24.13 3.66
N ALA A 213 5.10 -24.96 4.64
CA ALA A 213 5.29 -24.51 6.01
C ALA A 213 6.62 -23.75 6.14
N GLU A 214 6.68 -22.80 7.07
CA GLU A 214 7.93 -22.15 7.46
C GLU A 214 8.85 -23.17 8.13
N MET A 215 10.07 -23.32 7.62
CA MET A 215 11.05 -24.26 8.16
C MET A 215 11.94 -23.55 9.17
N GLU A 216 12.19 -24.20 10.31
CA GLU A 216 12.95 -23.59 11.41
C GLU A 216 14.43 -23.45 11.07
N GLU A 217 14.94 -24.34 10.21
CA GLU A 217 16.34 -24.39 9.79
C GLU A 217 16.67 -23.47 8.61
N VAL A 218 15.65 -22.96 7.90
CA VAL A 218 15.83 -22.11 6.71
C VAL A 218 15.17 -20.75 6.95
N PRO A 219 15.94 -19.73 7.39
CA PRO A 219 15.39 -18.40 7.61
C PRO A 219 14.84 -17.81 6.32
N VAL A 220 13.74 -17.07 6.42
CA VAL A 220 13.10 -16.42 5.28
C VAL A 220 13.91 -15.19 4.86
N GLU A 221 14.27 -15.11 3.57
CA GLU A 221 14.94 -13.96 2.96
C GLU A 221 13.93 -13.06 2.22
N TYR A 222 13.74 -11.82 2.67
CA TYR A 222 12.77 -10.86 2.10
C TYR A 222 13.38 -9.97 1.00
N GLY A 223 12.50 -9.19 0.35
CA GLY A 223 12.86 -8.25 -0.70
C GLY A 223 12.81 -8.86 -2.10
N LEU A 224 13.60 -8.32 -3.02
CA LEU A 224 13.77 -8.88 -4.37
C LEU A 224 15.20 -9.36 -4.57
N HIS A 225 15.39 -10.46 -5.30
CA HIS A 225 16.72 -10.89 -5.76
C HIS A 225 17.49 -9.79 -6.52
N LYS A 226 16.76 -8.88 -7.16
CA LYS A 226 17.29 -7.67 -7.78
C LYS A 226 16.57 -6.46 -7.19
N PRO A 227 17.11 -5.84 -6.14
CA PRO A 227 16.45 -4.74 -5.44
C PRO A 227 16.09 -3.61 -6.39
N VAL A 228 14.89 -3.05 -6.22
CA VAL A 228 14.52 -1.78 -6.83
C VAL A 228 15.01 -0.68 -5.91
N ALA A 229 16.10 -0.02 -6.31
CA ALA A 229 16.78 0.92 -5.43
C ALA A 229 16.18 2.34 -5.57
N SER A 230 14.88 2.45 -5.31
CA SER A 230 14.15 3.73 -5.25
C SER A 230 13.11 3.73 -4.14
N GLU A 231 13.04 4.85 -3.44
CA GLU A 231 12.02 5.14 -2.42
C GLU A 231 10.91 6.03 -2.98
N ASN A 232 10.94 6.34 -4.27
CA ASN A 232 9.91 7.14 -4.91
C ASN A 232 8.75 6.24 -5.37
N PRO A 233 7.51 6.45 -4.90
CA PRO A 233 6.35 5.66 -5.30
C PRO A 233 6.16 5.56 -6.82
N PHE A 234 6.56 6.59 -7.58
CA PHE A 234 6.56 6.56 -9.04
C PHE A 234 7.41 5.42 -9.60
N TRP A 235 8.68 5.39 -9.22
CA TRP A 235 9.66 4.48 -9.76
C TRP A 235 9.43 3.07 -9.24
N VAL A 236 9.06 2.94 -7.97
CA VAL A 236 8.61 1.68 -7.36
C VAL A 236 7.53 0.99 -8.21
N ASN A 237 6.54 1.74 -8.70
CA ASN A 237 5.46 1.19 -9.53
C ASN A 237 5.80 1.10 -11.03
N THR A 238 6.71 1.93 -11.56
CA THR A 238 6.95 2.03 -13.02
C THR A 238 8.15 1.21 -13.48
N LEU A 239 9.20 1.09 -12.66
CA LEU A 239 10.42 0.34 -12.98
C LEU A 239 10.17 -1.13 -13.32
N PRO A 240 9.25 -1.88 -12.66
CA PRO A 240 8.94 -3.25 -13.03
C PRO A 240 8.62 -3.39 -14.52
N PHE A 241 7.73 -2.54 -15.03
CA PHE A 241 7.30 -2.55 -16.44
C PHE A 241 8.38 -2.05 -17.39
N LEU A 242 9.17 -1.04 -17.00
CA LEU A 242 10.31 -0.61 -17.80
C LEU A 242 11.35 -1.72 -17.93
N LYS A 243 11.62 -2.48 -16.87
CA LYS A 243 12.56 -3.62 -16.89
C LYS A 243 12.06 -4.73 -17.83
N LEU A 244 10.75 -4.99 -17.85
CA LEU A 244 10.13 -5.97 -18.74
C LEU A 244 10.17 -5.55 -20.21
N TYR A 245 9.71 -4.35 -20.55
CA TYR A 245 9.43 -3.94 -21.94
C TYR A 245 10.46 -2.96 -22.53
N PHE A 246 11.20 -2.23 -21.69
CA PHE A 246 12.09 -1.13 -22.13
C PHE A 246 13.45 -1.16 -21.43
N LYS A 247 14.17 -2.29 -21.52
CA LYS A 247 15.45 -2.55 -20.81
C LYS A 247 16.49 -1.42 -20.85
N LYS A 248 16.60 -0.69 -21.97
CA LYS A 248 17.52 0.46 -22.08
C LYS A 248 17.08 1.64 -21.21
N SER A 249 15.78 1.97 -21.22
CA SER A 249 15.17 2.99 -20.37
C SER A 249 15.25 2.60 -18.90
N ALA A 250 15.00 1.32 -18.59
CA ALA A 250 15.17 0.78 -17.25
C ALA A 250 16.61 0.97 -16.76
N LYS A 251 17.64 0.58 -17.52
CA LYS A 251 19.04 0.80 -17.10
C LYS A 251 19.34 2.27 -16.79
N LYS A 252 18.80 3.21 -17.57
CA LYS A 252 18.97 4.65 -17.33
C LYS A 252 18.27 5.12 -16.04
N ALA A 253 17.12 4.54 -15.71
CA ALA A 253 16.33 4.87 -14.52
C ALA A 253 16.78 4.13 -13.24
N ASP A 254 17.27 2.89 -13.39
CA ASP A 254 17.77 1.98 -12.35
C ASP A 254 19.19 2.39 -11.87
N HIS A 255 19.84 3.33 -12.56
CA HIS A 255 21.00 4.03 -12.01
C HIS A 255 20.55 4.92 -10.85
N VAL A 256 20.60 4.36 -9.65
CA VAL A 256 20.60 5.12 -8.40
C VAL A 256 21.83 6.00 -8.40
N ARG A 257 21.69 7.20 -8.94
CA ARG A 257 22.68 8.24 -8.67
C ARG A 257 22.64 8.47 -7.17
N PRO A 258 23.79 8.39 -6.47
CA PRO A 258 23.83 8.62 -5.03
C PRO A 258 23.14 9.95 -4.71
N PRO A 259 22.46 10.02 -3.54
CA PRO A 259 21.71 11.23 -3.17
C PRO A 259 22.68 12.41 -3.14
N ARG A 260 22.48 13.37 -4.04
CA ARG A 260 23.35 14.55 -4.14
C ARG A 260 23.11 15.53 -2.99
N TRP A 261 21.90 15.52 -2.43
CA TRP A 261 21.52 16.29 -1.25
C TRP A 261 20.83 15.35 -0.26
N PRO A 262 21.59 14.56 0.51
CA PRO A 262 21.02 13.62 1.47
C PRO A 262 20.27 14.37 2.57
N ILE A 263 19.24 13.73 3.10
CA ILE A 263 18.48 14.17 4.26
C ILE A 263 18.33 13.00 5.23
N ALA A 264 18.31 13.28 6.53
CA ALA A 264 18.09 12.24 7.52
C ALA A 264 16.69 11.64 7.41
N ASP A 265 16.60 10.33 7.59
CA ASP A 265 15.40 9.50 7.40
C ASP A 265 14.22 9.97 8.23
N LEU A 266 14.48 10.52 9.43
CA LEU A 266 13.46 11.11 10.29
C LEU A 266 12.64 12.17 9.56
N TRP A 267 13.28 13.04 8.76
CA TRP A 267 12.57 14.12 8.06
C TRP A 267 11.69 13.61 6.93
N VAL A 268 12.15 12.59 6.21
CA VAL A 268 11.35 11.87 5.19
C VAL A 268 10.17 11.15 5.85
N GLY A 269 10.43 10.53 7.00
CA GLY A 269 9.48 9.99 7.97
C GLY A 269 8.32 10.93 8.25
N LEU A 270 8.66 12.06 8.87
CA LEU A 270 7.72 13.09 9.26
C LEU A 270 6.97 13.70 8.06
N GLY A 271 7.64 13.85 6.91
CA GLY A 271 7.00 14.33 5.69
C GLY A 271 5.95 13.35 5.16
N GLY A 272 6.24 12.05 5.18
CA GLY A 272 5.28 11.01 4.81
C GLY A 272 4.06 11.01 5.72
N ILE A 273 4.28 11.08 7.04
CA ILE A 273 3.20 11.18 8.03
C ILE A 273 2.33 12.43 7.79
N LEU A 274 2.94 13.57 7.46
CA LEU A 274 2.21 14.79 7.14
C LEU A 274 1.28 14.62 5.92
N MET A 275 1.77 14.03 4.83
CA MET A 275 0.94 13.74 3.66
C MET A 275 -0.21 12.80 4.00
N PHE A 276 0.05 11.81 4.86
CA PHE A 276 -0.97 10.91 5.35
C PHE A 276 -2.03 11.62 6.20
N CYS A 277 -1.63 12.51 7.11
CA CYS A 277 -2.56 13.31 7.89
C CYS A 277 -3.43 14.21 7.00
N LEU A 278 -2.87 14.78 5.93
CA LEU A 278 -3.64 15.54 4.93
C LEU A 278 -4.61 14.64 4.15
N LEU A 279 -4.26 13.38 3.89
CA LEU A 279 -5.18 12.42 3.32
C LEU A 279 -6.32 12.06 4.28
N LEU A 280 -6.02 11.81 5.55
CA LEU A 280 -7.06 11.55 6.56
C LEU A 280 -8.01 12.76 6.70
N ALA A 281 -7.46 13.96 6.65
CA ALA A 281 -8.23 15.19 6.57
C ALA A 281 -9.14 15.22 5.33
N TYR A 282 -8.59 14.88 4.16
CA TYR A 282 -9.36 14.76 2.93
C TYR A 282 -10.53 13.79 3.08
N ILE A 283 -10.29 12.56 3.55
CA ILE A 283 -11.32 11.53 3.73
C ILE A 283 -12.39 11.99 4.73
N LEU A 284 -11.99 12.66 5.80
CA LEU A 284 -12.91 13.09 6.86
C LEU A 284 -13.84 14.21 6.39
N TRP A 285 -13.35 15.15 5.57
CA TRP A 285 -14.08 16.37 5.21
C TRP A 285 -14.47 16.48 3.75
N GLU A 286 -14.09 15.55 2.88
CA GLU A 286 -14.41 15.64 1.45
C GLU A 286 -15.91 15.88 1.23
N HIS A 287 -16.79 15.22 1.98
CA HIS A 287 -18.24 15.39 1.85
C HIS A 287 -18.74 16.84 2.09
N THR A 288 -17.96 17.67 2.77
CA THR A 288 -18.29 19.08 3.07
C THR A 288 -17.88 20.05 1.96
N TRP A 289 -17.06 19.62 1.00
CA TRP A 289 -16.51 20.49 -0.04
C TRP A 289 -17.19 20.32 -1.40
N SER A 290 -17.25 21.41 -2.15
CA SER A 290 -17.58 21.39 -3.59
C SER A 290 -16.42 20.80 -4.41
N GLY A 291 -16.66 20.50 -5.70
CA GLY A 291 -15.73 19.72 -6.53
C GLY A 291 -14.31 20.29 -6.63
N THR A 292 -14.16 21.61 -6.76
CA THR A 292 -12.84 22.24 -6.96
C THR A 292 -11.88 22.06 -5.78
N PRO A 293 -12.25 22.39 -4.51
CA PRO A 293 -11.40 22.12 -3.35
C PRO A 293 -10.99 20.65 -3.22
N LYS A 294 -11.88 19.70 -3.54
CA LYS A 294 -11.56 18.26 -3.52
C LYS A 294 -10.44 17.94 -4.48
N ILE A 295 -10.55 18.37 -5.74
CA ILE A 295 -9.56 18.09 -6.77
C ILE A 295 -8.20 18.69 -6.39
N ILE A 296 -8.21 19.94 -5.89
CA ILE A 296 -6.98 20.63 -5.49
C ILE A 296 -6.31 19.91 -4.32
N LEU A 297 -7.03 19.62 -3.23
CA LEU A 297 -6.42 18.94 -2.08
C LEU A 297 -5.91 17.55 -2.44
N PHE A 298 -6.67 16.81 -3.25
CA PHE A 298 -6.25 15.52 -3.76
C PHE A 298 -4.94 15.64 -4.54
N ALA A 299 -4.84 16.61 -5.46
CA ALA A 299 -3.62 16.88 -6.21
C ALA A 299 -2.45 17.28 -5.29
N LEU A 300 -2.69 18.07 -4.23
CA LEU A 300 -1.67 18.45 -3.25
C LEU A 300 -1.12 17.25 -2.49
N VAL A 301 -2.00 16.38 -1.98
CA VAL A 301 -1.59 15.14 -1.30
C VAL A 301 -0.84 14.22 -2.27
N PHE A 302 -1.32 14.12 -3.52
CA PHE A 302 -0.69 13.33 -4.57
C PHE A 302 0.71 13.81 -4.90
N PHE A 303 0.86 15.04 -5.38
CA PHE A 303 2.16 15.58 -5.77
C PHE A 303 3.10 15.79 -4.58
N GLY A 304 2.57 16.09 -3.38
CA GLY A 304 3.33 16.14 -2.14
C GLY A 304 3.97 14.79 -1.79
N THR A 305 3.27 13.68 -2.04
CA THR A 305 3.82 12.32 -1.86
C THR A 305 5.01 12.06 -2.79
N PHE A 306 4.94 12.47 -4.06
CA PHE A 306 6.10 12.39 -4.98
C PHE A 306 7.24 13.31 -4.57
N ALA A 307 6.92 14.51 -4.10
CA ALA A 307 7.91 15.44 -3.60
C ALA A 307 8.68 14.86 -2.41
N ASN A 308 7.99 14.20 -1.47
CA ASN A 308 8.63 13.48 -0.36
C ASN A 308 9.51 12.33 -0.86
N GLY A 309 9.07 11.57 -1.86
CA GLY A 309 9.89 10.52 -2.49
C GLY A 309 11.15 11.09 -3.18
N GLY A 310 11.02 12.22 -3.87
CA GLY A 310 12.16 12.92 -4.45
C GLY A 310 13.12 13.50 -3.40
N LEU A 311 12.58 13.94 -2.26
CA LEU A 311 13.35 14.36 -1.10
C LEU A 311 14.13 13.19 -0.49
N ALA A 312 13.50 12.01 -0.36
CA ALA A 312 14.12 10.78 0.12
C ALA A 312 15.29 10.31 -0.76
N GLU A 313 15.14 10.44 -2.08
CA GLU A 313 16.20 10.18 -3.06
C GLU A 313 17.29 11.29 -3.13
N GLY A 314 17.16 12.35 -2.33
CA GLY A 314 18.08 13.49 -2.33
C GLY A 314 18.14 14.22 -3.66
N ARG A 315 17.01 14.32 -4.39
CA ARG A 315 16.90 15.03 -5.68
C ARG A 315 16.55 16.49 -5.47
N ARG A 316 17.22 17.42 -6.18
CA ARG A 316 16.93 18.87 -6.11
C ARG A 316 15.46 19.21 -6.35
N TRP A 317 14.83 18.57 -7.32
CA TRP A 317 13.41 18.79 -7.61
C TRP A 317 12.52 18.36 -6.44
N GLY A 318 12.89 17.31 -5.71
CA GLY A 318 12.17 16.84 -4.52
C GLY A 318 12.20 17.87 -3.40
N TRP A 319 13.38 18.44 -3.12
CA TRP A 319 13.53 19.55 -2.17
C TRP A 319 12.66 20.76 -2.55
N VAL A 320 12.73 21.22 -3.79
CA VAL A 320 11.95 22.37 -4.27
C VAL A 320 10.45 22.09 -4.19
N ALA A 321 10.00 20.95 -4.70
CA ALA A 321 8.60 20.58 -4.72
C ALA A 321 8.04 20.39 -3.30
N TRP A 322 8.83 19.81 -2.39
CA TRP A 322 8.42 19.61 -1.00
C TRP A 322 8.23 20.95 -0.30
N LEU A 323 9.21 21.85 -0.41
CA LEU A 323 9.14 23.19 0.17
C LEU A 323 7.99 24.01 -0.41
N LEU A 324 7.76 23.94 -1.73
CA LEU A 324 6.61 24.58 -2.36
C LEU A 324 5.29 24.04 -1.80
N THR A 325 5.20 22.71 -1.64
CA THR A 325 4.01 22.05 -1.08
C THR A 325 3.74 22.54 0.34
N THR A 326 4.73 22.45 1.23
CA THR A 326 4.56 22.73 2.66
C THR A 326 4.49 24.20 3.01
N LEU A 327 5.26 25.07 2.32
CA LEU A 327 5.38 26.49 2.69
C LEU A 327 4.42 27.39 1.91
N VAL A 328 3.91 26.95 0.75
CA VAL A 328 3.08 27.79 -0.12
C VAL A 328 1.73 27.14 -0.36
N LEU A 329 1.71 25.95 -0.95
CA LEU A 329 0.47 25.37 -1.47
C LEU A 329 -0.50 24.92 -0.37
N THR A 330 -0.01 24.25 0.69
CA THR A 330 -0.87 23.83 1.81
C THR A 330 -1.42 25.04 2.59
N PRO A 331 -0.61 26.07 2.96
CA PRO A 331 -1.13 27.29 3.58
C PRO A 331 -2.13 28.05 2.69
N TRP A 332 -1.83 28.18 1.40
CA TRP A 332 -2.75 28.80 0.45
C TRP A 332 -4.07 28.06 0.40
N PHE A 333 -4.05 26.73 0.30
CA PHE A 333 -5.27 25.92 0.30
C PHE A 333 -6.10 26.13 1.57
N TYR A 334 -5.45 26.11 2.74
CA TYR A 334 -6.13 26.37 4.02
C TYR A 334 -6.83 27.73 4.01
N LEU A 335 -6.10 28.80 3.67
CA LEU A 335 -6.63 30.17 3.67
C LEU A 335 -7.75 30.37 2.64
N ALA A 336 -7.64 29.73 1.47
CA ALA A 336 -8.59 29.90 0.37
C ALA A 336 -9.89 29.10 0.55
N PHE A 337 -9.83 27.92 1.17
CA PHE A 337 -10.96 26.98 1.15
C PHE A 337 -11.47 26.55 2.52
N VAL A 338 -10.60 26.49 3.53
CA VAL A 338 -10.95 25.91 4.85
C VAL A 338 -10.39 26.70 6.06
N PRO A 339 -10.40 28.05 6.06
CA PRO A 339 -9.70 28.84 7.07
C PRO A 339 -10.29 28.73 8.49
N SER A 340 -11.51 28.19 8.61
CA SER A 340 -12.20 27.97 9.90
C SER A 340 -11.99 26.56 10.46
N HIS A 341 -11.38 25.64 9.72
CA HIS A 341 -11.19 24.26 10.16
C HIS A 341 -9.93 24.13 11.04
N LEU A 342 -10.11 24.17 12.37
CA LEU A 342 -9.01 24.12 13.35
C LEU A 342 -8.02 22.97 13.09
N LEU A 343 -8.51 21.73 12.92
CA LEU A 343 -7.63 20.58 12.73
C LEU A 343 -6.85 20.66 11.40
N PHE A 344 -7.45 21.19 10.34
CA PHE A 344 -6.73 21.44 9.08
C PHE A 344 -5.68 22.55 9.26
N GLY A 345 -6.01 23.60 10.03
CA GLY A 345 -5.08 24.66 10.39
C GLY A 345 -3.87 24.13 11.16
N VAL A 346 -4.09 23.21 12.10
CA VAL A 346 -3.00 22.52 12.84
C VAL A 346 -2.12 21.70 11.89
N VAL A 347 -2.70 20.87 11.02
CA VAL A 347 -1.93 20.09 10.03
C VAL A 347 -1.13 21.01 9.10
N THR A 348 -1.73 22.12 8.67
CA THR A 348 -1.07 23.14 7.84
C THR A 348 0.11 23.78 8.57
N LEU A 349 -0.06 24.19 9.83
CA LEU A 349 1.00 24.79 10.65
C LEU A 349 2.16 23.80 10.88
N VAL A 350 1.84 22.54 11.22
CA VAL A 350 2.85 21.48 11.37
C VAL A 350 3.60 21.27 10.05
N GLY A 351 2.89 21.32 8.92
CA GLY A 351 3.50 21.26 7.59
C GLY A 351 4.47 22.41 7.31
N VAL A 352 4.08 23.64 7.64
CA VAL A 352 4.96 24.82 7.50
C VAL A 352 6.21 24.67 8.37
N LEU A 353 6.05 24.27 9.64
CA LEU A 353 7.17 24.05 10.56
C LEU A 353 8.12 22.98 10.03
N HIS A 354 7.59 21.86 9.53
CA HIS A 354 8.38 20.82 8.89
C HIS A 354 9.14 21.36 7.67
N GLY A 355 8.46 22.11 6.79
CA GLY A 355 9.06 22.75 5.63
C GLY A 355 10.23 23.68 6.00
N LEU A 356 10.08 24.50 7.04
CA LEU A 356 11.15 25.39 7.52
C LEU A 356 12.35 24.62 8.06
N LEU A 357 12.11 23.53 8.80
CA LEU A 357 13.17 22.66 9.32
C LEU A 357 13.90 21.93 8.19
N VAL A 358 13.16 21.41 7.21
CA VAL A 358 13.72 20.80 5.99
C VAL A 358 14.53 21.83 5.21
N LEU A 359 14.06 23.07 5.03
CA LEU A 359 14.83 24.13 4.39
C LEU A 359 16.19 24.36 5.09
N GLY A 360 16.22 24.30 6.43
CA GLY A 360 17.44 24.33 7.21
C GLY A 360 18.40 23.17 6.91
N GLN A 361 17.86 21.95 6.73
CA GLN A 361 18.66 20.79 6.32
C GLN A 361 19.20 20.92 4.89
N TRP A 362 18.42 21.48 3.97
CA TRP A 362 18.87 21.65 2.59
C TRP A 362 20.11 22.54 2.50
N ARG A 363 20.13 23.64 3.27
CA ARG A 363 21.28 24.54 3.33
C ARG A 363 22.54 23.81 3.79
N LYS A 364 22.43 22.95 4.80
CA LYS A 364 23.56 22.11 5.29
C LYS A 364 24.02 21.12 4.23
N ALA A 365 23.09 20.42 3.57
CA ALA A 365 23.40 19.47 2.52
C ALA A 365 24.02 20.14 1.27
N ALA A 366 23.61 21.37 0.94
CA ALA A 366 24.15 22.12 -0.18
C ALA A 366 25.59 22.62 0.06
N ILE A 367 25.91 22.98 1.32
CA ILE A 367 27.26 23.40 1.72
C ILE A 367 28.23 22.21 1.72
N GLY A 368 27.80 21.04 2.19
CA GLY A 368 28.65 19.83 2.20
C GLY A 368 28.80 19.10 0.85
N ALA A 369 28.09 19.56 -0.19
CA ALA A 369 28.16 19.02 -1.56
C ALA A 369 29.02 19.87 -2.52
N GLN A 370 29.58 20.97 -2.02
CA GLN A 370 30.65 21.76 -2.64
C GLN A 370 31.98 21.25 -2.12
#